data_AF-A0A9D2HNE4-F1
#
_entry.id   AF-A0A9D2HNE4-F1
#
_cell.length_a   1.000
_cell.length_b   1.000
_cell.length_c   1.000
_cell.angle_alpha   90.00
_cell.angle_beta   90.00
_cell.angle_gamma   90.00
#
_symmetry.space_group_name_H-M   'P 1'
#
loop_
_entity.id
_entity.type
_entity.pdbx_description
1 polymer ?
#
loop_
_entity_poly.entity_id
_entity_poly.type
_entity_poly.pdbx_seq_one_letter_code
_entity_poly.pdbx_strand_id
1 'polypeptide(L)'
;MFKNYVSKAARLVKVAATFIGRVNIFYLCFWWSLLVRVGSPFCMFCMSKLHLTRYIQGWLTYYRYADMKTFIISANKWYNRRLRMYIWKSWKQVRTRFANLQRCGVPKWQAWKWANTRKGYWRVAQSVILTSTITSERLLSAGYPSILNLYIKLHRS
;
A
#
# COMPACT_ATOMS: atom_id res chain seq x y z
N MET A 1 -4.92 41.20 7.74
CA MET A 1 -4.23 40.69 6.52
C MET A 1 -4.04 39.17 6.50
N PHE A 2 -3.71 38.50 7.62
CA PHE A 2 -3.50 37.04 7.68
C PHE A 2 -4.74 36.16 7.38
N LYS A 3 -5.97 36.64 7.68
CA LYS A 3 -7.22 35.88 7.46
C LYS A 3 -7.53 35.61 5.97
N ASN A 4 -7.09 36.50 5.08
CA ASN A 4 -7.32 36.37 3.63
C ASN A 4 -6.37 35.36 2.96
N TYR A 5 -5.19 35.13 3.53
CA TYR A 5 -4.25 34.10 3.05
C TYR A 5 -4.75 32.69 3.38
N VAL A 6 -5.29 32.49 4.59
CA VAL A 6 -5.87 31.20 5.02
C VAL A 6 -7.12 30.85 4.20
N SER A 7 -7.98 31.82 3.88
CA SER A 7 -9.18 31.58 3.06
C SER A 7 -8.88 31.34 1.58
N LYS A 8 -7.91 32.06 0.98
CA LYS A 8 -7.43 31.78 -0.38
C LYS A 8 -6.66 30.45 -0.46
N ALA A 9 -5.85 30.12 0.54
CA ALA A 9 -5.18 28.82 0.63
C ALA A 9 -6.19 27.68 0.79
N ALA A 10 -7.24 27.83 1.61
CA ALA A 10 -8.30 26.82 1.75
C ALA A 10 -9.12 26.61 0.46
N ARG A 11 -9.32 27.68 -0.33
CA ARG A 11 -10.02 27.61 -1.63
C ARG A 11 -9.13 26.98 -2.71
N LEU A 12 -7.83 27.30 -2.71
CA LEU A 12 -6.83 26.63 -3.53
C LEU A 12 -6.65 25.17 -3.13
N VAL A 13 -6.70 24.81 -1.84
CA VAL A 13 -6.65 23.41 -1.36
C VAL A 13 -7.90 22.63 -1.74
N LYS A 14 -9.09 23.24 -1.88
CA LYS A 14 -10.30 22.55 -2.36
C LYS A 14 -10.32 22.33 -3.87
N VAL A 15 -9.88 23.30 -4.68
CA VAL A 15 -9.75 23.16 -6.15
C VAL A 15 -8.54 22.27 -6.49
N ALA A 16 -7.48 22.38 -5.71
CA ALA A 16 -6.42 21.40 -5.67
C ALA A 16 -6.98 20.05 -5.25
N ALA A 17 -7.74 19.85 -4.17
CA ALA A 17 -8.22 18.52 -3.79
C ALA A 17 -9.10 17.82 -4.83
N THR A 18 -9.77 18.57 -5.72
CA THR A 18 -10.50 18.00 -6.87
C THR A 18 -9.62 17.69 -8.09
N PHE A 19 -8.42 18.28 -8.22
CA PHE A 19 -7.44 18.02 -9.30
C PHE A 19 -6.17 17.25 -8.85
N ILE A 20 -5.87 17.31 -7.56
CA ILE A 20 -4.85 16.67 -6.70
C ILE A 20 -5.45 15.44 -6.02
N GLY A 21 -6.68 15.04 -6.37
CA GLY A 21 -7.20 13.70 -6.12
C GLY A 21 -6.47 12.59 -6.92
N ARG A 22 -5.55 12.96 -7.83
CA ARG A 22 -4.74 12.05 -8.64
C ARG A 22 -3.25 12.42 -8.69
N VAL A 23 -2.76 13.31 -7.83
CA VAL A 23 -1.33 13.61 -7.72
C VAL A 23 -0.80 13.04 -6.38
N ASN A 24 -1.08 11.77 -6.09
CA ASN A 24 -0.30 10.58 -6.42
C ASN A 24 1.00 10.45 -5.60
N ILE A 25 0.91 9.56 -4.60
CA ILE A 25 2.00 8.66 -4.24
C ILE A 25 2.59 7.96 -5.48
N PHE A 26 1.85 7.90 -6.60
CA PHE A 26 2.38 7.48 -7.89
C PHE A 26 3.25 8.52 -8.61
N TYR A 27 3.19 9.85 -8.42
CA TYR A 27 4.05 10.80 -9.13
C TYR A 27 5.35 10.96 -8.37
N LEU A 28 5.38 10.87 -7.04
CA LEU A 28 6.65 10.68 -6.34
C LEU A 28 7.29 9.32 -6.67
N CYS A 29 6.52 8.28 -7.01
CA CYS A 29 7.08 6.99 -7.43
C CYS A 29 7.42 6.93 -8.95
N PHE A 30 6.68 7.64 -9.80
CA PHE A 30 6.83 7.64 -11.27
C PHE A 30 7.76 8.76 -11.77
N TRP A 31 7.85 9.89 -11.04
CA TRP A 31 8.81 10.95 -11.28
C TRP A 31 10.18 10.64 -10.67
N TRP A 32 10.25 9.89 -9.56
CA TRP A 32 11.50 9.25 -9.12
C TRP A 32 11.97 8.15 -10.10
N SER A 33 11.04 7.48 -10.80
CA SER A 33 11.41 6.51 -11.85
C SER A 33 11.96 7.16 -13.13
N LEU A 34 11.70 8.44 -13.38
CA LEU A 34 12.20 9.15 -14.57
C LEU A 34 13.58 9.81 -14.33
N LEU A 35 13.89 10.17 -13.08
CA LEU A 35 15.13 10.83 -12.68
C LEU A 35 16.24 9.87 -12.19
N VAL A 36 15.90 8.62 -11.85
CA VAL A 36 16.88 7.58 -11.50
C VAL A 36 16.95 6.54 -12.61
N ARG A 37 17.63 6.90 -13.70
CA ARG A 37 18.17 5.92 -14.66
C ARG A 37 19.40 5.26 -14.03
N VAL A 38 19.18 4.47 -12.98
CA VAL A 38 20.15 3.50 -12.49
C VAL A 38 19.52 2.13 -12.68
N GLY A 39 20.03 1.40 -13.67
CA GLY A 39 19.77 -0.02 -13.81
C GLY A 39 20.10 -0.70 -12.48
N SER A 40 19.06 -1.08 -11.76
CA SER A 40 19.19 -1.71 -10.47
C SER A 40 18.37 -2.99 -10.51
N PRO A 41 18.97 -4.17 -10.27
CA PRO A 41 18.22 -5.37 -10.00
C PRO A 41 17.65 -5.25 -8.58
N PHE A 42 16.77 -4.27 -8.34
CA PHE A 42 16.09 -4.15 -7.05
C PHE A 42 15.07 -5.28 -6.95
N CYS A 43 15.54 -6.40 -6.41
CA CYS A 43 14.71 -7.41 -5.81
C CYS A 43 13.84 -6.74 -4.76
N MET A 44 12.63 -6.33 -5.15
CA MET A 44 11.63 -5.71 -4.28
C MET A 44 11.17 -6.63 -3.14
N PHE A 45 11.66 -7.87 -3.10
CA PHE A 45 11.50 -8.81 -1.99
C PHE A 45 12.54 -8.62 -0.87
N CYS A 46 13.64 -7.88 -1.11
CA CYS A 46 14.70 -7.66 -0.12
C CYS A 46 14.52 -6.39 0.72
N MET A 47 13.49 -5.57 0.46
CA MET A 47 13.19 -4.47 1.37
C MET A 47 12.69 -5.02 2.70
N SER A 48 13.57 -4.96 3.71
CA SER A 48 13.25 -5.40 5.07
C SER A 48 12.03 -4.63 5.60
N LYS A 49 11.17 -5.30 6.36
CA LYS A 49 9.97 -4.69 6.98
C LYS A 49 10.32 -3.40 7.75
N LEU A 50 11.52 -3.38 8.35
CA LEU A 50 12.06 -2.23 9.06
C LEU A 50 12.27 -1.01 8.15
N HIS A 51 12.86 -1.20 6.97
CA HIS A 51 13.10 -0.10 6.02
C HIS A 51 11.78 0.52 5.55
N LEU A 52 10.77 -0.33 5.29
CA LEU A 52 9.44 0.13 4.91
C LEU A 52 8.78 0.97 6.01
N THR A 53 8.88 0.54 7.26
CA THR A 53 8.35 1.30 8.41
C THR A 53 9.02 2.65 8.53
N ARG A 54 10.37 2.71 8.46
CA ARG A 54 11.14 3.96 8.54
C ARG A 54 10.78 4.92 7.41
N TYR A 55 10.64 4.42 6.19
CA TYR A 55 10.24 5.22 5.04
C TYR A 55 8.86 5.85 5.23
N ILE A 56 7.87 5.05 5.65
CA ILE A 56 6.50 5.55 5.90
C ILE A 56 6.49 6.56 7.05
N GLN A 57 7.25 6.32 8.11
CA GLN A 57 7.38 7.26 9.23
C GLN A 57 7.97 8.59 8.78
N GLY A 58 9.09 8.58 8.04
CA GLY A 58 9.70 9.81 7.53
C GLY A 58 8.75 10.61 6.65
N TRP A 59 8.00 9.92 5.78
CA TRP A 59 6.97 10.54 4.94
C TRP A 59 5.83 11.16 5.76
N LEU A 60 5.30 10.44 6.76
CA LEU A 60 4.23 10.97 7.62
C LEU A 60 4.70 12.15 8.49
N THR A 61 5.96 12.15 8.96
CA THR A 61 6.54 13.26 9.73
C THR A 61 6.64 14.52 8.88
N TYR A 62 7.07 14.41 7.62
CA TYR A 62 7.13 15.56 6.70
C TYR A 62 5.75 16.19 6.50
N TYR A 63 4.73 15.36 6.42
CA TYR A 63 3.35 15.75 6.16
C TYR A 63 2.50 15.98 7.42
N ARG A 64 3.12 16.08 8.60
CA ARG A 64 2.43 16.12 9.90
C ARG A 64 1.41 17.26 10.04
N TYR A 65 1.69 18.42 9.46
CA TYR A 65 0.86 19.63 9.62
C TYR A 65 -0.34 19.70 8.67
N ALA A 66 -0.49 18.76 7.75
CA ALA A 66 -1.57 18.75 6.77
C ALA A 66 -2.65 17.71 7.12
N ASP A 67 -3.91 18.15 7.20
CA ASP A 67 -5.06 17.27 7.44
C ASP A 67 -5.37 16.42 6.19
N MET A 68 -4.78 15.22 6.15
CA MET A 68 -4.83 14.32 4.99
C MET A 68 -5.45 12.95 5.30
N LYS A 69 -6.38 12.89 6.24
CA LYS A 69 -7.00 11.62 6.68
C LYS A 69 -7.63 10.82 5.53
N THR A 70 -8.37 11.49 4.64
CA THR A 70 -9.03 10.83 3.49
C THR A 70 -8.03 10.26 2.50
N PHE A 71 -6.96 11.01 2.22
CA PHE A 71 -5.85 10.57 1.38
C PHE A 71 -5.10 9.38 1.99
N ILE A 72 -4.86 9.39 3.29
CA ILE A 72 -4.16 8.28 3.97
C ILE A 72 -4.98 6.99 3.93
N ILE A 73 -6.31 7.07 4.04
CA ILE A 73 -7.18 5.90 3.90
C ILE A 73 -7.07 5.31 2.48
N SER A 74 -7.11 6.14 1.44
CA SER A 74 -6.99 5.67 0.05
C SER A 74 -5.58 5.12 -0.23
N ALA A 75 -4.54 5.79 0.26
CA ALA A 75 -3.15 5.32 0.18
C ALA A 75 -2.95 3.98 0.90
N ASN A 76 -3.49 3.81 2.10
CA ASN A 76 -3.41 2.56 2.86
C ASN A 76 -4.12 1.40 2.13
N LYS A 77 -5.28 1.66 1.50
CA LYS A 77 -5.96 0.67 0.65
C LYS A 77 -5.09 0.25 -0.53
N TRP A 78 -4.49 1.21 -1.22
CA TRP A 78 -3.60 0.94 -2.35
C TRP A 78 -2.34 0.17 -1.93
N TYR A 79 -1.71 0.59 -0.83
CA TYR A 79 -0.55 -0.06 -0.22
C TYR A 79 -0.83 -1.53 0.14
N ASN A 80 -1.94 -1.82 0.82
CA ASN A 80 -2.32 -3.19 1.17
C ASN A 80 -2.53 -4.06 -0.08
N ARG A 81 -3.13 -3.52 -1.14
CA ARG A 81 -3.25 -4.23 -2.42
C ARG A 81 -1.89 -4.54 -3.03
N ARG A 82 -0.96 -3.59 -2.98
CA ARG A 82 0.40 -3.76 -3.50
C ARG A 82 1.18 -4.82 -2.70
N LEU A 83 1.07 -4.83 -1.38
CA LEU A 83 1.64 -5.87 -0.52
C LEU A 83 1.11 -7.26 -0.88
N ARG A 84 -0.21 -7.43 -1.00
CA ARG A 84 -0.82 -8.70 -1.43
C ARG A 84 -0.27 -9.18 -2.76
N MET A 85 -0.09 -8.27 -3.71
CA MET A 85 0.50 -8.59 -5.01
C MET A 85 1.94 -9.09 -4.87
N TYR A 86 2.77 -8.48 -4.01
CA TYR A 86 4.15 -8.93 -3.78
C TYR A 86 4.19 -10.29 -3.08
N ILE A 87 3.33 -10.51 -2.08
CA ILE A 87 3.22 -11.81 -1.42
C ILE A 87 2.82 -12.88 -2.44
N TRP A 88 1.83 -12.61 -3.29
CA TRP A 88 1.43 -13.55 -4.34
C TRP A 88 2.53 -13.80 -5.38
N LYS A 89 3.29 -12.76 -5.75
CA LYS A 89 4.43 -12.88 -6.66
C LYS A 89 5.57 -13.71 -6.05
N SER A 90 5.72 -13.68 -4.72
CA SER A 90 6.71 -14.51 -4.02
C SER A 90 6.37 -16.00 -4.09
N TRP A 91 5.08 -16.33 -4.18
CA TRP A 91 4.61 -17.70 -4.37
C TRP A 91 4.70 -18.06 -5.85
N LYS A 92 5.93 -18.35 -6.30
CA LYS A 92 6.22 -18.64 -7.72
C LYS A 92 5.56 -19.94 -8.18
N GLN A 93 5.66 -21.01 -7.38
CA GLN A 93 5.15 -22.33 -7.73
C GLN A 93 3.71 -22.54 -7.25
N VAL A 94 2.93 -23.28 -8.03
CA VAL A 94 1.54 -23.63 -7.71
C VAL A 94 1.45 -24.43 -6.40
N ARG A 95 2.37 -25.38 -6.19
CA ARG A 95 2.46 -26.17 -4.94
C ARG A 95 2.62 -25.28 -3.71
N THR A 96 3.48 -24.26 -3.81
CA THR A 96 3.69 -23.27 -2.73
C THR A 96 2.46 -22.39 -2.50
N ARG A 97 1.78 -21.93 -3.57
CA ARG A 97 0.52 -21.18 -3.45
C ARG A 97 -0.53 -22.00 -2.73
N PHE A 98 -0.72 -23.25 -3.14
CA PHE A 98 -1.67 -24.17 -2.54
C PHE A 98 -1.38 -24.38 -1.05
N ALA A 99 -0.13 -24.71 -0.69
CA ALA A 99 0.26 -24.92 0.69
C ALA A 99 0.04 -23.67 1.56
N ASN A 100 0.39 -22.47 1.06
CA ASN A 100 0.19 -21.23 1.78
C ASN A 100 -1.29 -20.85 1.91
N LEU A 101 -2.11 -21.10 0.88
CA LEU A 101 -3.56 -20.91 0.96
C LEU A 101 -4.20 -21.85 1.98
N GLN A 102 -3.75 -23.10 2.07
CA GLN A 102 -4.20 -24.03 3.11
C GLN A 102 -3.79 -23.56 4.50
N ARG A 103 -2.56 -23.07 4.69
CA ARG A 103 -2.11 -22.44 5.96
C ARG A 103 -2.96 -21.24 6.34
N CYS A 104 -3.50 -20.52 5.35
CA CYS A 104 -4.44 -19.42 5.57
C CYS A 104 -5.87 -19.88 5.95
N GLY A 105 -6.15 -21.19 5.98
CA GLY A 105 -7.45 -21.76 6.35
C GLY A 105 -8.41 -22.02 5.18
N VAL A 106 -7.93 -22.02 3.93
CA VAL A 106 -8.78 -22.28 2.75
C VAL A 106 -8.98 -23.79 2.57
N PRO A 107 -10.22 -24.28 2.33
CA PRO A 107 -10.44 -25.70 2.09
C PRO A 107 -9.71 -26.19 0.84
N LYS A 108 -9.26 -27.44 0.87
CA LYS A 108 -8.37 -28.06 -0.14
C LYS A 108 -8.85 -27.86 -1.59
N TRP A 109 -10.12 -28.12 -1.86
CA TRP A 109 -10.71 -28.00 -3.19
C TRP A 109 -10.62 -26.56 -3.73
N GLN A 110 -10.92 -25.57 -2.88
CA GLN A 110 -10.92 -24.16 -3.24
C GLN A 110 -9.49 -23.63 -3.37
N ALA A 111 -8.58 -24.06 -2.48
CA ALA A 111 -7.17 -23.71 -2.55
C ALA A 111 -6.54 -24.16 -3.87
N TRP A 112 -6.90 -25.36 -4.37
CA TRP A 112 -6.44 -25.86 -5.67
C TRP A 112 -6.93 -25.00 -6.83
N LYS A 113 -8.23 -24.65 -6.83
CA LYS A 113 -8.82 -23.76 -7.84
C LYS A 113 -8.14 -22.39 -7.86
N TRP A 114 -7.84 -21.84 -6.68
CA TRP A 114 -7.20 -20.53 -6.54
C TRP A 114 -5.71 -20.52 -6.86
N ALA A 115 -4.99 -21.60 -6.57
CA ALA A 115 -3.56 -21.71 -6.87
C ALA A 115 -3.29 -21.70 -8.39
N ASN A 116 -4.20 -22.30 -9.18
CA ASN A 116 -4.13 -22.44 -10.65
C ASN A 116 -4.73 -21.27 -11.43
N THR A 117 -4.98 -20.11 -10.81
CA THR A 117 -5.57 -18.98 -11.53
C THR A 117 -4.65 -18.45 -12.62
N ARG A 118 -5.19 -18.28 -13.85
CA ARG A 118 -4.50 -17.59 -14.96
C ARG A 118 -4.62 -16.05 -14.91
N LYS A 119 -5.22 -15.50 -13.84
CA LYS A 119 -5.40 -14.05 -13.69
C LYS A 119 -4.06 -13.38 -13.38
N GLY A 120 -3.81 -12.21 -13.97
CA GLY A 120 -2.62 -11.41 -13.67
C GLY A 120 -2.55 -10.97 -12.20
N TYR A 121 -1.34 -10.74 -11.69
CA TYR A 121 -1.08 -10.51 -10.26
C TYR A 121 -1.90 -9.36 -9.65
N TRP A 122 -2.02 -8.23 -10.36
CA TRP A 122 -2.79 -7.09 -9.90
C TRP A 122 -4.30 -7.36 -9.78
N ARG A 123 -4.84 -8.21 -10.67
CA ARG A 123 -6.24 -8.64 -10.63
C ARG A 123 -6.47 -9.61 -9.48
N VAL A 124 -5.51 -10.50 -9.19
CA VAL A 124 -5.58 -11.43 -8.05
C VAL A 124 -5.51 -10.67 -6.71
N ALA A 125 -4.71 -9.61 -6.61
CA ALA A 125 -4.58 -8.78 -5.40
C ALA A 125 -5.88 -8.12 -4.92
N GLN A 126 -6.82 -7.84 -5.83
CA GLN A 126 -8.15 -7.31 -5.51
C GLN A 126 -9.24 -8.39 -5.50
N SER A 127 -8.92 -9.60 -5.94
CA SER A 127 -9.89 -10.69 -5.95
C SER A 127 -10.22 -11.18 -4.55
N VAL A 128 -11.36 -11.89 -4.42
CA VAL A 128 -11.78 -12.51 -3.18
C VAL A 128 -10.69 -13.43 -2.61
N ILE A 129 -9.93 -14.10 -3.48
CA ILE A 129 -8.83 -15.02 -3.14
C ILE A 129 -7.88 -14.39 -2.11
N LEU A 130 -7.34 -13.19 -2.39
CA LEU A 130 -6.36 -12.53 -1.52
C LEU A 130 -6.99 -11.60 -0.51
N THR A 131 -8.18 -11.09 -0.80
CA THR A 131 -8.90 -10.22 0.14
C THR A 131 -9.39 -11.00 1.36
N SER A 132 -9.84 -12.25 1.18
CA SER A 132 -10.25 -13.12 2.29
C SER A 132 -9.07 -13.80 2.99
N THR A 133 -8.04 -14.21 2.26
CA THR A 133 -6.91 -14.95 2.86
C THR A 133 -5.87 -14.05 3.50
N ILE A 134 -5.56 -12.90 2.88
CA ILE A 134 -4.56 -11.93 3.34
C ILE A 134 -5.28 -10.66 3.77
N THR A 135 -5.95 -10.74 4.92
CA THR A 135 -6.61 -9.59 5.54
C THR A 135 -5.58 -8.58 6.04
N SER A 136 -6.00 -7.32 6.21
CA SER A 136 -5.14 -6.27 6.78
C SER A 136 -4.66 -6.63 8.19
N GLU A 137 -5.49 -7.31 8.97
CA GLU A 137 -5.16 -7.80 10.30
C GLU A 137 -4.03 -8.84 10.23
N ARG A 138 -4.12 -9.82 9.34
CA ARG A 138 -3.05 -10.81 9.14
C ARG A 138 -1.74 -10.17 8.69
N LEU A 139 -1.80 -9.10 7.88
CA LEU A 139 -0.61 -8.33 7.50
C LEU A 139 0.01 -7.61 8.71
N LEU A 140 -0.82 -7.04 9.59
CA LEU A 140 -0.36 -6.42 10.84
C LEU A 140 0.28 -7.44 11.78
N SER A 141 -0.36 -8.60 11.99
CA SER A 141 0.20 -9.70 12.80
C SER A 141 1.50 -10.24 12.22
N ALA A 142 1.65 -10.24 10.89
CA ALA A 142 2.90 -10.60 10.23
C ALA A 142 4.01 -9.53 10.35
N GLY A 143 3.72 -8.37 10.95
CA GLY A 143 4.69 -7.28 11.18
C GLY A 143 4.84 -6.30 10.02
N TYR A 144 3.88 -6.23 9.09
CA TYR A 144 3.86 -5.16 8.09
C TYR A 144 3.29 -3.87 8.70
N PRO A 145 3.90 -2.69 8.46
CA PRO A 145 3.38 -1.43 8.98
C PRO A 145 2.09 -1.04 8.25
N SER A 146 1.08 -0.58 8.99
CA SER A 146 -0.09 0.10 8.41
C SER A 146 0.10 1.61 8.47
N ILE A 147 -0.06 2.26 7.31
CA ILE A 147 0.08 3.72 7.17
C ILE A 147 -0.93 4.44 8.07
N LEU A 148 -2.17 3.94 8.11
CA LEU A 148 -3.24 4.54 8.91
C LEU A 148 -2.95 4.48 10.40
N ASN A 149 -2.46 3.35 10.91
CA ASN A 149 -2.13 3.19 12.33
C ASN A 149 -0.98 4.11 12.73
N LEU A 150 0.03 4.25 11.88
CA LEU A 150 1.15 5.17 12.11
C LEU A 150 0.69 6.63 12.13
N TYR A 151 -0.20 7.02 11.23
CA TYR A 151 -0.77 8.36 11.20
C TYR A 151 -1.56 8.69 12.47
N ILE A 152 -2.47 7.80 12.90
CA ILE A 152 -3.25 7.97 14.13
C ILE A 152 -2.32 8.10 15.35
N LYS A 153 -1.25 7.30 15.41
CA LYS A 153 -0.25 7.37 16.48
C LYS A 153 0.43 8.75 16.54
N LEU A 154 0.81 9.30 15.38
CA LEU A 154 1.49 10.60 15.28
C LEU A 154 0.58 11.79 15.63
N HIS A 155 -0.73 11.70 15.37
CA HIS A 155 -1.69 12.78 15.63
C HIS A 155 -2.32 12.71 17.03
N ARG A 156 -2.15 11.59 17.74
CA ARG A 156 -2.55 11.45 19.15
C ARG A 156 -1.50 12.01 20.12
N SER A 157 -0.29 12.33 19.63
CA SER A 157 0.87 12.80 20.40
C SER A 157 1.06 14.31 20.23
#